data_AF-A0A699YLG2-F1
#
_entry.id   AF-A0A699YLG2-F1
#
_cell.length_a   1.000
_cell.length_b   1.000
_cell.length_c   1.000
_cell.angle_alpha   90.00
_cell.angle_beta   90.00
_cell.angle_gamma   90.00
#
_symmetry.space_group_name_H-M   'P 1'
#
loop_
_entity.id
_entity.type
_entity.pdbx_description
1 polymer ?
#
loop_
_entity_poly.entity_id
_entity_poly.type
_entity_poly.pdbx_seq_one_letter_code
_entity_poly.pdbx_strand_id
1 'polypeptide(L)'
;MMGTERRPGLSGAWKQADRDKFAEDWNTDPTYKKPPKTIAEVLDDSASVLFLTEIVRGMSYTLGAFFDKKVTVMYPFEKGAISPRFRGEHVLRRYPTGEERCIACKLCEAVCPAQAITIEAEEREDGSRKTTRYDLDIVA
;
A
#
# COMPACT_ATOMS: atom_id res chain seq x y z
N MET A 1 2.24 12.49 14.30
CA MET A 1 1.39 11.62 15.15
C MET A 1 -0.07 11.93 14.85
N MET A 2 -0.58 11.43 13.73
CA MET A 2 -2.01 11.40 13.39
C MET A 2 -2.24 10.03 12.76
N GLY A 3 -3.17 9.31 13.36
CA GLY A 3 -3.22 7.85 13.41
C GLY A 3 -3.29 7.17 12.06
N THR A 4 -2.63 6.03 12.01
CA THR A 4 -3.01 4.86 11.21
C THR A 4 -4.36 4.31 11.67
N GLU A 5 -5.34 5.18 11.83
CA GLU A 5 -6.70 4.79 12.10
C GLU A 5 -7.25 4.33 10.75
N ARG A 6 -7.08 3.02 10.50
CA ARG A 6 -7.94 2.28 9.58
C ARG A 6 -9.35 2.76 9.89
N ARG A 7 -9.91 3.62 9.03
CA ARG A 7 -11.24 4.22 9.24
C ARG A 7 -12.18 3.07 9.61
N PRO A 8 -12.71 3.02 10.84
CA PRO A 8 -13.49 1.89 11.29
C PRO A 8 -14.86 1.97 10.61
N GLY A 9 -14.92 1.45 9.39
CA GLY A 9 -16.17 1.04 8.74
C GLY A 9 -16.55 -0.39 9.10
N LEU A 10 -16.03 -0.93 10.22
CA LEU A 10 -16.22 -2.33 10.61
C LEU A 10 -17.37 -2.44 11.61
N SER A 11 -18.59 -2.19 11.16
CA SER A 11 -19.76 -2.81 11.78
C SER A 11 -19.70 -4.31 11.48
N GLY A 12 -19.19 -5.12 12.40
CA GLY A 12 -19.28 -6.57 12.23
C GLY A 12 -18.24 -7.33 13.03
N ALA A 13 -18.53 -7.57 14.30
CA ALA A 13 -17.80 -8.50 15.15
C ALA A 13 -17.61 -9.89 14.48
N TRP A 14 -18.54 -10.29 13.61
CA TRP A 14 -18.49 -11.53 12.82
C TRP A 14 -17.36 -11.56 11.77
N LYS A 15 -16.97 -10.41 11.18
CA LYS A 15 -15.83 -10.33 10.23
C LYS A 15 -14.47 -10.37 10.92
N GLN A 16 -14.42 -10.04 12.21
CA GLN A 16 -13.22 -10.13 13.03
C GLN A 16 -13.02 -11.57 13.49
N ALA A 17 -14.07 -12.23 14.00
CA ALA A 17 -14.02 -13.62 14.44
C ALA A 17 -13.64 -14.60 13.33
N ASP A 18 -14.14 -14.44 12.10
CA ASP A 18 -13.71 -15.28 10.97
C ASP A 18 -12.31 -14.92 10.46
N ARG A 19 -11.88 -13.65 10.52
CA ARG A 19 -10.49 -13.27 10.24
C ARG A 19 -9.53 -13.90 11.23
N ASP A 20 -9.89 -13.90 12.51
CA ASP A 20 -9.07 -14.43 13.59
C ASP A 20 -8.96 -15.95 13.46
N LYS A 21 -10.05 -16.64 13.11
CA LYS A 21 -10.02 -18.07 12.75
C LYS A 21 -9.18 -18.37 11.50
N PHE A 22 -9.34 -17.61 10.42
CA PHE A 22 -8.52 -17.78 9.21
C PHE A 22 -7.03 -17.46 9.46
N ALA A 23 -6.75 -16.52 10.36
CA ALA A 23 -5.40 -16.17 10.79
C ALA A 23 -4.80 -17.26 11.70
N GLU A 24 -5.59 -17.88 12.57
CA GLU A 24 -5.19 -19.06 13.34
C GLU A 24 -4.90 -20.25 12.41
N ASP A 25 -5.72 -20.47 11.38
CA ASP A 25 -5.51 -21.53 10.38
C ASP A 25 -4.21 -21.31 9.57
N TRP A 26 -3.89 -20.07 9.18
CA TRP A 26 -2.62 -19.74 8.49
C TRP A 26 -1.38 -19.73 9.39
N ASN A 27 -1.56 -19.67 10.71
CA ASN A 27 -0.48 -19.75 11.71
C ASN A 27 -0.33 -21.16 12.31
N THR A 28 -1.04 -22.16 11.78
CA THR A 28 -0.69 -23.55 12.06
C THR A 28 0.69 -23.83 11.47
N ASP A 29 1.54 -24.45 12.28
CA ASP A 29 2.90 -24.81 11.90
C ASP A 29 2.91 -25.67 10.62
N PRO A 30 3.90 -25.51 9.72
CA PRO A 30 4.01 -26.34 8.52
C PRO A 30 4.19 -27.85 8.81
N THR A 31 4.30 -28.22 10.09
CA THR A 31 4.35 -29.60 10.60
C THR A 31 3.01 -30.13 11.13
N TYR A 32 1.93 -29.34 11.10
CA TYR A 32 0.61 -29.74 11.56
C TYR A 32 0.02 -30.85 10.67
N LYS A 33 0.25 -32.10 11.07
CA LYS A 33 -0.49 -33.26 10.53
C LYS A 33 -1.86 -33.29 11.20
N LYS A 34 -2.90 -32.92 10.44
CA LYS A 34 -4.29 -33.13 10.88
C LYS A 34 -4.46 -34.60 11.29
N PRO A 35 -5.05 -34.90 12.46
CA PRO A 35 -5.24 -36.29 12.90
C PRO A 35 -6.06 -37.09 11.89
N PRO A 36 -5.88 -38.42 11.81
CA PRO A 36 -6.63 -39.25 10.88
C PRO A 36 -8.12 -39.16 11.19
N LYS A 37 -8.92 -38.89 10.15
CA LYS A 37 -10.34 -38.61 10.30
C LYS A 37 -11.07 -39.85 10.79
N THR A 38 -11.84 -39.68 11.86
CA THR A 38 -12.76 -40.71 12.33
C THR A 38 -13.93 -40.88 11.36
N ILE A 39 -14.67 -42.01 11.43
CA ILE A 39 -15.84 -42.24 10.55
C ILE A 39 -16.91 -41.14 10.66
N ALA A 40 -16.99 -40.46 11.80
CA ALA A 40 -17.87 -39.32 12.01
C ALA A 40 -17.41 -38.10 11.18
N GLU A 41 -16.11 -37.80 11.18
CA GLU A 41 -15.54 -36.69 10.40
C GLU A 41 -15.62 -36.93 8.89
N VAL A 42 -15.48 -38.17 8.43
CA VAL A 42 -15.66 -38.52 7.02
C VAL A 42 -17.12 -38.35 6.58
N LEU A 43 -18.07 -38.67 7.47
CA LEU A 43 -19.49 -38.43 7.22
C LEU A 43 -19.77 -36.93 7.13
N ASP A 44 -19.25 -36.11 8.05
CA ASP A 44 -19.42 -34.66 8.05
C ASP A 44 -18.76 -33.99 6.82
N ASP A 45 -17.58 -34.45 6.41
CA ASP A 45 -16.93 -33.98 5.19
C ASP A 45 -17.76 -34.35 3.95
N SER A 46 -18.26 -35.59 3.88
CA SER A 46 -19.11 -36.00 2.76
C SER A 46 -20.43 -35.22 2.73
N ALA A 47 -21.01 -34.91 3.90
CA ALA A 47 -22.21 -34.10 4.03
C ALA A 47 -21.94 -32.66 3.59
N SER A 48 -20.81 -32.05 3.97
CA SER A 48 -20.46 -30.69 3.53
C SER A 48 -20.24 -30.59 2.02
N VAL A 49 -19.68 -31.64 1.40
CA VAL A 49 -19.51 -31.72 -0.06
C VAL A 49 -20.84 -31.90 -0.79
N LEU A 50 -21.72 -32.77 -0.27
CA LEU A 50 -23.03 -33.04 -0.88
C LEU A 50 -24.02 -31.88 -0.69
N PHE A 51 -24.02 -31.26 0.49
CA PHE A 51 -24.91 -30.14 0.84
C PHE A 51 -24.30 -28.77 0.57
N LEU A 52 -23.07 -28.72 0.01
CA LEU A 52 -22.37 -27.49 -0.42
C LEU A 52 -22.37 -26.41 0.68
N THR A 53 -22.28 -26.82 1.94
CA THR A 53 -22.45 -25.92 3.10
C THR A 53 -21.40 -24.82 3.12
N GLU A 54 -20.20 -25.09 2.59
CA GLU A 54 -19.13 -24.11 2.42
C GLU A 54 -19.46 -23.04 1.36
N ILE A 55 -20.19 -23.41 0.29
CA ILE A 55 -20.65 -22.44 -0.71
C ILE A 55 -21.72 -21.53 -0.10
N VAL A 56 -22.64 -22.10 0.68
CA VAL A 56 -23.67 -21.33 1.40
C VAL A 56 -23.01 -20.37 2.40
N ARG A 57 -21.98 -20.82 3.12
CA ARG A 57 -21.19 -19.97 4.01
C ARG A 57 -20.53 -18.82 3.25
N GLY A 58 -19.84 -19.10 2.13
CA GLY A 58 -19.24 -18.08 1.27
C GLY A 58 -20.25 -17.08 0.70
N MET A 59 -21.43 -17.56 0.27
CA MET A 59 -22.50 -16.72 -0.25
C MET A 59 -23.14 -15.83 0.82
N SER A 60 -23.25 -16.33 2.06
CA SER A 60 -23.71 -15.51 3.18
C SER A 60 -22.73 -14.35 3.49
N TYR A 61 -21.43 -14.58 3.32
CA TYR A 61 -20.41 -13.56 3.51
C TYR A 61 -20.45 -12.47 2.43
N THR A 62 -20.58 -12.84 1.16
CA THR A 62 -20.71 -11.87 0.05
C THR A 62 -22.02 -11.08 0.16
N LEU A 63 -23.10 -11.73 0.58
CA LEU A 63 -24.38 -11.06 0.83
C LEU A 63 -24.27 -10.04 1.98
N GLY A 64 -23.56 -10.38 3.06
CA GLY A 64 -23.26 -9.43 4.14
C GLY A 64 -22.44 -8.23 3.64
N ALA A 65 -21.39 -8.48 2.86
CA ALA A 65 -20.55 -7.42 2.29
C ALA A 65 -21.31 -6.52 1.29
N PHE A 66 -22.35 -7.02 0.63
CA PHE A 66 -23.18 -6.24 -0.29
C PHE A 66 -23.99 -5.14 0.42
N PHE A 67 -24.44 -5.42 1.65
CA PHE A 67 -25.21 -4.46 2.46
C PHE A 67 -24.34 -3.48 3.27
N ASP A 68 -23.04 -3.73 3.35
CA ASP A 68 -22.13 -2.80 4.03
C ASP A 68 -21.95 -1.47 3.28
N LYS A 69 -21.47 -0.47 4.02
CA LYS A 69 -21.14 0.83 3.46
C LYS A 69 -19.97 0.71 2.48
N LYS A 70 -20.15 1.25 1.28
CA LYS A 70 -19.15 1.26 0.21
C LYS A 70 -17.98 2.17 0.60
N VAL A 71 -16.75 1.68 0.42
CA VAL A 71 -15.50 2.42 0.73
C VAL A 71 -14.95 3.09 -0.53
N THR A 72 -15.79 3.92 -1.17
CA THR A 72 -15.42 4.68 -2.37
C THR A 72 -15.29 6.15 -2.01
N VAL A 73 -14.31 6.82 -2.62
CA VAL A 73 -14.11 8.27 -2.51
C VAL A 73 -14.43 8.89 -3.88
N MET A 74 -15.16 10.00 -3.91
CA MET A 74 -15.56 10.66 -5.17
C MET A 74 -14.41 11.52 -5.72
N TYR A 75 -13.44 10.89 -6.38
CA TYR A 75 -12.42 11.61 -7.12
C TYR A 75 -13.08 12.35 -8.31
N PRO A 76 -12.78 13.63 -8.58
CA PRO A 76 -11.68 14.47 -8.05
C PRO A 76 -12.04 15.36 -6.84
N PHE A 77 -13.29 15.34 -6.38
CA PHE A 77 -13.80 16.25 -5.34
C PHE A 77 -13.28 15.91 -3.94
N GLU A 78 -13.13 14.62 -3.65
CA GLU A 78 -12.53 14.13 -2.42
C GLU A 78 -11.24 13.36 -2.76
N LYS A 79 -10.14 13.66 -2.06
CA LYS A 79 -8.85 12.99 -2.21
C LYS A 79 -8.56 12.12 -0.99
N GLY A 80 -7.85 11.01 -1.21
CA GLY A 80 -7.36 10.16 -0.13
C GLY A 80 -6.42 10.93 0.80
N ALA A 81 -6.33 10.49 2.06
CA ALA A 81 -5.38 11.06 3.01
C ALA A 81 -3.95 10.71 2.59
N ILE A 82 -3.14 11.73 2.27
CA ILE A 82 -1.75 11.57 1.86
C ILE A 82 -0.86 11.83 3.08
N SER A 83 0.10 10.93 3.33
CA SER A 83 1.08 11.13 4.40
C SER A 83 2.09 12.22 4.04
N PRO A 84 2.66 12.96 5.01
CA PRO A 84 3.69 13.97 4.74
C PRO A 84 4.97 13.42 4.07
N ARG A 85 5.17 12.09 4.08
CA ARG A 85 6.32 11.41 3.48
C ARG A 85 6.03 10.88 2.07
N PHE A 86 4.87 11.20 1.51
CA PHE A 86 4.54 10.81 0.16
C PHE A 86 5.55 11.40 -0.83
N ARG A 87 6.10 10.53 -1.68
CA ARG A 87 7.02 10.92 -2.75
C ARG A 87 6.18 11.17 -4.00
N GLY A 88 6.08 12.45 -4.38
CA GLY A 88 5.39 12.90 -5.58
C GLY A 88 6.37 13.49 -6.59
N GLU A 89 5.97 14.57 -7.24
CA GLU A 89 6.78 15.30 -8.21
C GLU A 89 8.05 15.88 -7.58
N HIS A 90 9.17 15.75 -8.29
CA HIS A 90 10.47 16.27 -7.85
C HIS A 90 10.53 17.77 -8.13
N VAL A 91 10.89 18.57 -7.12
CA VAL A 91 10.98 20.03 -7.26
C VAL A 91 12.29 20.54 -6.65
N LEU A 92 12.97 21.42 -7.37
CA LEU A 92 14.15 22.12 -6.88
C LEU A 92 13.74 23.19 -5.85
N ARG A 93 14.22 23.07 -4.62
CA ARG A 93 13.91 24.02 -3.56
C ARG A 93 14.86 25.22 -3.58
N ARG A 94 14.34 26.37 -3.16
CA ARG A 94 15.11 27.60 -2.95
C ARG A 94 15.38 27.84 -1.46
N TYR A 95 16.41 28.62 -1.16
CA TYR A 95 16.62 29.24 0.14
C TYR A 95 15.55 30.33 0.38
N PRO A 96 15.31 30.74 1.65
CA PRO A 96 14.39 31.84 1.94
C PRO A 96 14.82 33.18 1.31
N THR A 97 16.09 33.33 0.93
CA THR A 97 16.65 34.47 0.20
C THR A 97 16.30 34.47 -1.29
N GLY A 98 15.68 33.40 -1.81
CA GLY A 98 15.30 33.25 -3.22
C GLY A 98 16.34 32.54 -4.10
N GLU A 99 17.56 32.33 -3.60
CA GLU A 99 18.62 31.58 -4.29
C GLU A 99 18.30 30.08 -4.35
N GLU A 100 18.70 29.40 -5.43
CA GLU A 100 18.56 27.94 -5.53
C GLU A 100 19.48 27.18 -4.57
N ARG A 101 18.97 26.10 -3.97
CA ARG A 101 19.75 25.25 -3.04
C ARG A 101 20.74 24.34 -3.73
N CYS A 102 20.57 24.12 -5.04
CA CYS A 102 21.49 23.31 -5.81
C CYS A 102 22.86 23.97 -5.88
N ILE A 103 23.91 23.18 -5.70
CA ILE A 103 25.32 23.60 -5.84
C ILE A 103 26.03 22.78 -6.94
N ALA A 104 25.25 22.14 -7.81
CA ALA A 104 25.75 21.30 -8.90
C ALA A 104 26.73 20.19 -8.46
N CYS A 105 26.49 19.58 -7.29
CA CYS A 105 27.38 18.56 -6.73
C CYS A 105 27.35 17.21 -7.45
N LYS A 106 26.35 16.97 -8.30
CA LYS A 106 26.13 15.71 -9.04
C LYS A 106 25.90 14.45 -8.18
N LEU A 107 25.69 14.59 -6.87
CA LEU A 107 25.36 13.45 -6.01
C LEU A 107 23.99 12.84 -6.36
N CYS A 108 23.01 13.67 -6.73
CA CYS A 108 21.67 13.21 -7.10
C CYS A 108 21.67 12.39 -8.40
N GLU A 109 22.50 12.79 -9.36
CA GLU A 109 22.70 12.06 -10.63
C GLU A 109 23.36 10.71 -10.38
N ALA A 110 24.41 10.68 -9.54
CA ALA A 110 25.12 9.45 -9.21
C ALA A 110 24.28 8.44 -8.42
N VAL A 111 23.38 8.89 -7.53
CA VAL A 111 22.52 7.99 -6.71
C VAL A 111 21.25 7.55 -7.44
N CYS A 112 20.90 8.19 -8.57
CA CYS A 112 19.67 7.88 -9.28
C CYS A 112 19.73 6.46 -9.88
N PRO A 113 18.89 5.51 -9.43
CA PRO A 113 18.95 4.13 -9.91
C PRO A 113 18.51 3.98 -11.37
N ALA A 114 17.65 4.88 -11.86
CA ALA A 114 17.15 4.90 -13.23
C ALA A 114 17.94 5.86 -14.15
N GLN A 115 18.96 6.55 -13.63
CA GLN A 115 19.75 7.54 -14.38
C GLN A 115 18.90 8.63 -15.08
N ALA A 116 17.76 9.00 -14.47
CA ALA A 116 16.79 9.94 -15.04
C ALA A 116 17.16 11.43 -14.85
N ILE A 117 18.29 11.73 -14.21
CA ILE A 117 18.69 13.11 -13.86
C ILE A 117 19.96 13.43 -14.63
N THR A 118 19.97 14.54 -15.39
CA THR A 118 21.15 15.03 -16.09
C THR A 118 21.54 16.41 -15.59
N ILE A 119 22.81 16.59 -15.18
CA ILE A 119 23.29 17.83 -14.56
C ILE A 119 24.55 18.38 -15.24
N GLU A 120 24.47 19.62 -15.71
CA GLU A 120 25.60 20.40 -16.21
C GLU A 120 25.89 21.57 -15.26
N ALA A 121 27.18 21.81 -14.98
CA ALA A 121 27.63 22.70 -13.92
C ALA A 121 28.58 23.76 -14.49
N GLU A 122 28.31 25.03 -14.21
CA GLU A 122 29.18 26.16 -14.55
C GLU A 122 29.32 27.12 -13.36
N GLU A 123 30.37 27.94 -13.38
CA GLU A 123 30.58 29.00 -12.40
C GLU A 123 29.83 30.25 -12.84
N ARG A 124 28.97 30.78 -11.97
CA ARG A 124 28.25 32.02 -12.20
C ARG A 124 29.15 33.23 -11.90
N GLU A 125 28.77 34.41 -12.39
CA GLU A 125 29.45 35.69 -12.16
C GLU A 125 29.74 35.98 -10.67
N ASP A 126 28.90 35.46 -9.76
CA ASP A 126 29.06 35.58 -8.31
C ASP A 126 30.13 34.64 -7.71
N GLY A 127 30.85 33.86 -8.55
CA GLY A 127 31.82 32.84 -8.12
C GLY A 127 31.18 31.59 -7.50
N SER A 128 29.85 31.50 -7.47
CA SER A 128 29.13 30.32 -6.98
C SER A 128 28.95 29.28 -8.10
N ARG A 129 29.15 28.01 -7.76
CA ARG A 129 28.93 26.87 -8.69
C ARG A 129 27.45 26.52 -8.73
N LYS A 130 26.83 26.66 -9.90
CA LYS A 130 25.40 26.45 -10.11
C LYS A 130 25.14 25.58 -11.33
N THR A 131 23.91 25.09 -11.44
CA THR A 131 23.50 24.25 -12.58
C THR A 131 23.02 25.12 -13.72
N THR A 132 23.59 24.96 -14.92
CA THR A 132 23.08 25.58 -16.15
C THR A 132 21.95 24.76 -16.75
N ARG A 133 22.07 23.43 -16.65
CA ARG A 133 21.07 22.46 -17.06
C ARG A 133 20.80 21.46 -15.95
N TYR A 134 19.54 21.34 -15.58
CA TYR A 134 19.02 20.35 -14.64
C TYR A 134 17.75 19.78 -15.24
N ASP A 135 17.88 18.65 -15.92
CA ASP A 135 16.76 17.96 -16.57
C ASP A 135 16.43 16.69 -15.81
N LEU A 136 15.14 16.43 -15.63
CA LEU A 136 14.62 15.28 -14.91
C LEU A 136 13.57 14.59 -15.79
N ASP A 137 13.95 13.46 -16.38
CA ASP A 137 13.11 12.71 -17.30
C ASP A 137 12.11 11.85 -16.51
N ILE A 138 10.86 12.33 -16.39
CA ILE A 138 9.80 11.65 -15.64
C ILE A 138 9.25 10.41 -16.38
N VAL A 139 9.69 10.20 -17.64
CA VAL A 139 9.20 9.15 -18.55
C VAL A 139 10.25 8.07 -18.83
N ALA A 140 11.47 8.21 -18.30
CA ALA A 140 12.59 7.29 -18.53
C ALA A 140 12.39 5.91 -17.87
#